data_AF-A0A661JGH8-F1
#
_entry.id   AF-A0A661JGH8-F1
#
_cell.length_a   1.000
_cell.length_b   1.000
_cell.length_c   1.000
_cell.angle_alpha   90.00
_cell.angle_beta   90.00
_cell.angle_gamma   90.00
#
_symmetry.space_group_name_H-M   'P 1'
#
loop_
_entity.id
_entity.type
_entity.pdbx_description
1 polymer ?
#
loop_
_entity_poly.entity_id
_entity_poly.type
_entity_poly.pdbx_seq_one_letter_code
_entity_poly.pdbx_strand_id
1 'polypeptide(L)' 'EELLPLVELKGIGRVRARILYEAGYRDPFALSKADPGEIAKLPHFGSRLSSVVVEEARRYIKSHYKFV' A
#
# COMPACT_ATOMS: atom_id res chain seq x y z
N GLU A 1 -17.96 -7.44 0.30
CA GLU A 1 -16.89 -6.66 -0.35
C GLU A 1 -15.56 -7.14 0.19
N GLU A 2 -14.69 -7.57 -0.71
CA GLU A 2 -13.45 -8.28 -0.40
C GLU A 2 -12.51 -7.48 0.51
N LEU A 3 -11.90 -8.20 1.44
CA LEU A 3 -10.81 -7.75 2.29
C LEU A 3 -9.65 -7.34 1.39
N LEU A 4 -9.56 -6.05 1.06
CA LEU A 4 -8.38 -5.52 0.40
C LEU A 4 -7.18 -5.81 1.31
N PRO A 5 -6.21 -6.66 0.94
CA PRO A 5 -5.06 -6.98 1.80
C PRO A 5 -4.25 -5.71 2.19
N LEU A 6 -4.47 -4.62 1.45
CA LEU A 6 -4.00 -3.27 1.76
C LEU A 6 -4.44 -2.75 3.14
N VAL A 7 -5.62 -3.14 3.65
CA VAL A 7 -6.10 -2.69 4.98
C VAL A 7 -5.31 -3.31 6.13
N GLU A 8 -4.54 -4.36 5.88
CA GLU A 8 -3.65 -4.98 6.88
C GLU A 8 -2.33 -4.20 7.02
N LEU A 9 -2.02 -3.32 6.07
CA LEU A 9 -0.83 -2.48 6.14
C LEU A 9 -1.01 -1.41 7.21
N LYS A 10 -0.05 -1.32 8.13
CA LYS A 10 -0.09 -0.33 9.19
C LYS A 10 -0.17 1.09 8.61
N GLY A 11 -1.18 1.86 9.04
CA GLY A 11 -1.41 3.23 8.58
C GLY A 11 -2.31 3.35 7.34
N ILE A 12 -2.76 2.22 6.78
CA ILE A 12 -3.75 2.16 5.70
C ILE A 12 -5.11 1.72 6.26
N GLY A 13 -6.02 2.68 6.39
CA GLY A 13 -7.44 2.41 6.64
C GLY A 13 -8.21 2.15 5.34
N ARG A 14 -9.49 1.79 5.46
CA ARG A 14 -10.37 1.44 4.31
C ARG A 14 -10.40 2.48 3.19
N VAL A 15 -10.45 3.77 3.55
CA VAL A 15 -10.47 4.87 2.57
C VAL A 15 -9.21 4.89 1.72
N ARG A 16 -8.03 4.85 2.37
CA ARG A 16 -6.74 4.84 1.69
C ARG A 16 -6.53 3.56 0.89
N ALA A 17 -6.98 2.41 1.42
CA ALA A 17 -6.94 1.15 0.70
C ALA A 17 -7.76 1.20 -0.59
N ARG A 18 -8.96 1.80 -0.55
CA ARG A 18 -9.80 1.96 -1.75
C ARG A 18 -9.18 2.88 -2.78
N ILE A 19 -8.63 4.02 -2.37
CA ILE A 19 -7.91 4.93 -3.28
C ILE A 19 -6.72 4.24 -3.94
N LEU A 20 -5.92 3.49 -3.19
CA LEU A 20 -4.79 2.72 -3.73
C LEU A 20 -5.27 1.67 -4.73
N TYR A 21 -6.34 0.95 -4.41
CA TYR A 21 -6.90 -0.09 -5.27
C TYR A 21 -7.43 0.51 -6.59
N GLU A 22 -8.17 1.61 -6.51
CA GLU A 22 -8.70 2.33 -7.67
C GLU A 22 -7.57 2.93 -8.53
N ALA A 23 -6.46 3.33 -7.91
CA ALA A 23 -5.24 3.76 -8.59
C ALA A 23 -4.41 2.60 -9.20
N GLY A 24 -4.86 1.35 -9.04
CA GLY A 24 -4.20 0.17 -9.62
C GLY A 24 -3.27 -0.59 -8.68
N TYR A 25 -3.03 -0.11 -7.47
CA TYR A 25 -2.23 -0.78 -6.44
C TYR A 25 -3.12 -1.74 -5.65
N ARG A 26 -3.47 -2.87 -6.25
CA ARG A 26 -4.53 -3.77 -5.74
C ARG A 26 -4.12 -4.65 -4.57
N ASP A 27 -2.82 -4.84 -4.36
CA ASP A 27 -2.27 -5.71 -3.33
C ASP A 27 -0.95 -5.15 -2.76
N PRO A 28 -0.49 -5.64 -1.59
CA PRO A 28 0.77 -5.23 -1.01
C PRO A 28 1.97 -5.41 -1.94
N PHE A 29 1.97 -6.43 -2.82
CA PHE A 29 3.07 -6.67 -3.76
C PHE A 29 3.19 -5.55 -4.81
N ALA A 30 2.08 -5.19 -5.45
CA ALA A 30 2.01 -4.05 -6.36
C ALA A 30 2.42 -2.75 -5.66
N LEU A 31 1.93 -2.53 -4.44
CA LEU A 31 2.27 -1.33 -3.66
C LEU A 31 3.75 -1.27 -3.28
N SER A 32 4.38 -2.41 -2.99
CA SER A 32 5.80 -2.47 -2.61
C SER A 32 6.77 -2.07 -3.71
N LYS A 33 6.33 -2.18 -4.97
CA LYS A 33 7.05 -1.81 -6.19
C LYS A 33 6.72 -0.41 -6.69
N ALA A 34 5.70 0.23 -6.12
CA ALA A 34 5.29 1.57 -6.51
C ALA A 34 6.38 2.61 -6.21
N ASP A 35 6.41 3.68 -7.01
CA ASP A 35 7.16 4.88 -6.68
C ASP A 35 6.37 5.69 -5.63
N PRO A 36 6.95 5.98 -4.44
CA PRO A 36 6.33 6.86 -3.46
C PRO A 36 5.90 8.22 -4.02
N GLY A 37 6.58 8.74 -5.05
CA GLY A 37 6.22 9.99 -5.72
C GLY A 37 4.87 9.91 -6.44
N GLU A 38 4.54 8.78 -7.07
CA GLU A 38 3.24 8.56 -7.71
C GLU A 38 2.13 8.38 -6.67
N ILE A 39 2.43 7.68 -5.57
CA ILE A 39 1.47 7.54 -4.45
C ILE A 39 1.17 8.90 -3.82
N ALA A 40 2.15 9.79 -3.71
CA ALA A 40 1.98 11.12 -3.13
C ALA A 40 1.08 12.06 -3.96
N LYS A 41 0.76 11.70 -5.21
CA LYS A 41 -0.20 12.43 -6.04
C LYS A 41 -1.64 12.03 -5.73
N LEU A 42 -1.86 10.93 -5.01
CA LEU A 42 -3.19 10.44 -4.69
C LEU A 42 -3.83 11.25 -3.54
N PRO A 43 -5.17 11.38 -3.51
CA PRO A 43 -5.86 12.05 -2.43
C PRO A 43 -5.53 11.43 -1.07
N HIS A 44 -5.26 12.28 -0.07
CA HIS A 44 -4.88 11.88 1.30
C HIS A 44 -3.53 11.18 1.47
N PHE A 45 -2.66 11.22 0.45
CA PHE A 45 -1.28 10.76 0.51
C PHE A 45 -0.29 11.92 0.38
N GLY A 46 0.36 12.30 1.48
CA GLY A 46 1.51 13.20 1.44
C GLY A 46 2.82 12.45 1.14
N SER A 47 3.88 13.17 0.80
CA SER A 47 5.21 12.60 0.50
C SER A 47 5.72 11.65 1.59
N ARG A 48 5.66 12.09 2.86
CA ARG A 48 6.08 11.27 4.01
C ARG A 48 5.25 10.00 4.17
N LEU A 49 3.92 10.11 4.06
CA LEU A 49 3.04 8.95 4.20
C LEU A 49 3.28 7.95 3.07
N SER A 50 3.46 8.45 1.85
CA SER A 50 3.68 7.62 0.66
C SER A 50 4.92 6.74 0.80
N SER A 51 6.04 7.32 1.26
CA SER A 51 7.25 6.55 1.53
C SER A 51 7.03 5.46 2.60
N VAL A 52 6.35 5.80 3.70
CA VAL A 52 6.04 4.86 4.78
C VAL A 52 5.14 3.72 4.30
N VAL A 53 4.16 4.01 3.45
CA VAL A 53 3.20 3.03 2.93
C VAL A 53 3.89 2.02 2.01
N VAL A 54 4.77 2.48 1.11
CA VAL A 54 5.55 1.59 0.23
C VAL A 54 6.52 0.74 1.06
N GLU A 55 7.16 1.30 2.08
CA GLU A 55 8.03 0.56 2.98
C GLU A 55 7.25 -0.50 3.79
N GLU A 56 6.08 -0.14 4.31
CA GLU A 56 5.22 -1.07 5.05
C GLU A 56 4.74 -2.22 4.16
N ALA A 57 4.40 -1.94 2.90
CA ALA A 57 4.08 -2.99 1.93
C ALA A 57 5.26 -3.98 1.73
N ARG A 58 6.49 -3.47 1.62
CA ARG A 58 7.69 -4.32 1.55
C ARG A 58 7.87 -5.17 2.81
N ARG A 59 7.67 -4.57 3.99
CA ARG A 59 7.75 -5.27 5.28
C ARG A 59 6.69 -6.36 5.39
N TYR A 60 5.46 -6.06 5.00
CA TYR A 60 4.34 -7.00 5.00
C TYR A 60 4.67 -8.22 4.12
N ILE A 61 5.17 -8.01 2.90
CA ILE A 61 5.57 -9.10 2.00
C ILE A 61 6.68 -9.95 2.62
N LYS A 62 7.72 -9.30 3.16
CA LYS A 62 8.84 -10.00 3.80
C LYS A 62 8.41 -10.83 5.01
N SER A 63 7.30 -10.46 5.67
CA SER A 63 6.76 -11.19 6.82
C SER A 63 5.78 -12.29 6.43
N HIS A 64 4.98 -12.09 5.37
CA HIS A 64 3.83 -12.96 5.05
C HIS A 64 4.04 -13.84 3.80
N TYR A 65 5.01 -13.53 2.95
CA TYR A 65 5.33 -14.29 1.72
C TYR A 65 6.70 -14.97 1.77
N LYS A 66 7.31 -15.05 2.96
CA LYS A 66 8.65 -15.63 3.12
C LYS A 66 8.59 -17.15 3.22
N PHE A 67 8.14 -17.82 2.16
CA PHE A 67 8.34 -19.25 1.91
C PHE A 67 8.18 -19.54 0.40
N VAL A 68 9.30 -19.45 -0.33
CA VAL A 68 9.72 -20.36 -1.41
C VAL A 68 11.22 -20.24 -1.58
#